data_AF-A0A2G9UPU0-F1
#
_entry.id   AF-A0A2G9UPU0-F1
#
_cell.length_a   1.000
_cell.length_b   1.000
_cell.length_c   1.000
_cell.angle_alpha   90.00
_cell.angle_beta   90.00
_cell.angle_gamma   90.00
#
_symmetry.space_group_name_H-M   'P 1'
#
loop_
_entity.id
_entity.type
_entity.pdbx_description
1 polymer ?
#
loop_
_entity_poly.entity_id
_entity_poly.type
_entity_poly.pdbx_seq_one_letter_code
_entity_poly.pdbx_strand_id
1 'polypeptide(L)'
;MNQWTFPAQYYFMKDARYESSRLYTFANMAHHEIYELGCNYEQCKDNSGSVSEAVFTCVYNKKAPKKTDLYQKGDKTGCASGAKVKDVCKLKDSKCGGLLCELPRDPKAPYLFFV
;
A
#
# COMPACT_ATOMS: atom_id res chain seq x y z
N MET A 1 5.96 7.65 -6.61
CA MET A 1 4.68 7.11 -6.08
C MET A 1 3.42 7.74 -6.67
N ASN A 2 3.35 9.06 -6.93
CA ASN A 2 2.11 9.69 -7.44
C ASN A 2 1.56 9.05 -8.74
N GLN A 3 2.43 8.66 -9.67
CA GLN A 3 1.99 7.96 -10.90
C GLN A 3 1.28 6.63 -10.61
N TRP A 4 1.59 5.97 -9.50
CA TRP A 4 0.98 4.70 -9.11
C TRP A 4 -0.40 4.88 -8.47
N THR A 5 -0.76 6.10 -8.06
CA THR A 5 -2.11 6.43 -7.55
C THR A 5 -3.07 6.88 -8.64
N PHE A 6 -2.57 7.30 -9.80
CA PHE A 6 -3.36 7.70 -10.97
C PHE A 6 -4.44 6.71 -11.42
N PRO A 7 -4.25 5.38 -11.34
CA PRO A 7 -5.33 4.46 -11.66
C PRO A 7 -6.65 4.73 -10.92
N ALA A 8 -6.58 5.15 -9.65
CA ALA A 8 -7.79 5.51 -8.88
C ALA A 8 -8.48 6.78 -9.41
N GLN A 9 -7.71 7.72 -9.96
CA GLN A 9 -8.23 8.97 -10.51
C GLN A 9 -8.85 8.75 -11.89
N TYR A 10 -8.21 7.96 -12.75
CA TYR A 10 -8.61 7.82 -14.16
C TYR A 10 -9.66 6.73 -14.42
N TYR A 11 -9.67 5.65 -13.64
CA TYR A 11 -10.49 4.46 -13.95
C TYR A 11 -11.76 4.33 -13.10
N PHE A 12 -12.19 5.40 -12.43
CA PHE A 12 -13.38 5.48 -11.57
C PHE A 12 -13.58 4.24 -10.68
N MET A 13 -13.16 4.34 -9.42
CA MET A 13 -13.32 3.25 -8.47
C MET A 13 -14.72 3.28 -7.87
N LYS A 14 -15.62 2.45 -8.40
CA LYS A 14 -16.93 2.23 -7.77
C LYS A 14 -16.72 1.55 -6.41
N ASP A 15 -17.19 2.19 -5.36
CA ASP A 15 -17.24 1.64 -4.00
C ASP A 15 -15.93 1.09 -3.43
N ALA A 16 -14.80 1.75 -3.73
CA ALA A 16 -13.49 1.34 -3.23
C ALA A 16 -13.10 -0.10 -3.62
N ARG A 17 -13.63 -0.63 -4.72
CA ARG A 17 -13.53 -2.05 -5.08
C ARG A 17 -12.55 -2.31 -6.23
N TYR A 18 -11.82 -3.41 -6.15
CA TYR A 18 -10.84 -3.82 -7.16
C TYR A 18 -11.48 -4.60 -8.32
N GLU A 19 -12.21 -3.88 -9.18
CA GLU A 19 -13.00 -4.47 -10.28
C GLU A 19 -12.22 -4.68 -11.59
N SER A 20 -11.15 -3.93 -11.82
CA SER A 20 -10.42 -3.91 -13.10
C SER A 20 -8.93 -4.04 -12.89
N SER A 21 -8.26 -4.84 -13.73
CA SER A 21 -6.79 -4.98 -13.71
C SER A 21 -6.05 -3.66 -13.89
N ARG A 22 -6.70 -2.65 -14.50
CA ARG A 22 -6.14 -1.29 -14.64
C ARG A 22 -5.88 -0.61 -13.30
N LEU A 23 -6.56 -1.03 -12.23
CA LEU A 23 -6.36 -0.56 -10.87
C LEU A 23 -5.23 -1.28 -10.12
N TYR A 24 -4.56 -2.27 -10.74
CA TYR A 24 -3.63 -3.18 -10.04
C TYR A 24 -2.62 -2.47 -9.14
N THR A 25 -1.92 -1.46 -9.66
CA THR A 25 -0.91 -0.74 -8.89
C THR A 25 -1.52 -0.04 -7.68
N PHE A 26 -2.62 0.68 -7.88
CA PHE A 26 -3.33 1.35 -6.79
C PHE A 26 -3.93 0.36 -5.79
N ALA A 27 -4.48 -0.76 -6.26
CA ALA A 27 -5.08 -1.80 -5.43
C ALA A 27 -4.07 -2.34 -4.41
N ASN A 28 -2.84 -2.63 -4.82
CA ASN A 28 -1.79 -3.08 -3.89
C ASN A 28 -1.32 -1.98 -2.94
N MET A 29 -1.44 -0.69 -3.31
CA MET A 29 -1.13 0.41 -2.41
C MET A 29 -2.19 0.64 -1.33
N ALA A 30 -3.47 0.45 -1.69
CA ALA A 30 -4.61 0.87 -0.86
C ALA A 30 -5.32 -0.28 -0.12
N HIS A 31 -4.98 -1.53 -0.39
CA HIS A 31 -5.66 -2.66 0.25
C HIS A 31 -5.37 -2.71 1.75
N HIS A 32 -6.42 -2.62 2.58
CA HIS A 32 -6.33 -2.49 4.04
C HIS A 32 -5.59 -3.63 4.76
N GLU A 33 -5.47 -4.80 4.13
CA GLU A 33 -4.72 -5.95 4.68
C GLU A 33 -3.23 -5.97 4.31
N ILE A 34 -2.76 -4.99 3.53
CA ILE A 34 -1.34 -4.79 3.18
C ILE A 34 -0.78 -3.75 4.15
N TYR A 35 0.16 -4.16 4.99
CA TYR A 35 0.70 -3.33 6.08
C TYR A 35 2.24 -3.34 6.15
N GLU A 36 2.90 -4.09 5.26
CA GLU A 36 4.36 -4.07 5.12
C GLU A 36 4.70 -3.82 3.65
N LEU A 37 5.71 -2.98 3.44
CA LEU A 37 6.22 -2.64 2.12
C LEU A 37 7.73 -2.46 2.19
N GLY A 38 8.42 -2.92 1.14
CA GLY A 38 9.83 -2.66 0.91
C GLY A 38 10.00 -2.14 -0.50
N CYS A 39 10.74 -1.05 -0.68
CA CYS A 39 10.98 -0.45 -1.98
C CYS A 39 12.48 -0.37 -2.28
N ASN A 40 12.84 -0.56 -3.53
CA ASN A 40 14.20 -0.36 -4.02
C ASN A 40 14.20 0.48 -5.30
N TYR A 41 15.34 1.12 -5.55
CA TYR A 41 15.62 1.92 -6.73
C TYR A 41 16.97 1.52 -7.30
N GLU A 42 17.02 1.26 -8.60
CA GLU A 42 18.25 0.88 -9.30
C GLU A 42 18.39 1.68 -10.59
N GLN A 43 19.64 2.03 -10.95
CA GLN A 43 19.97 2.69 -12.20
C GLN A 43 20.81 1.76 -13.07
N CYS A 44 20.30 1.42 -14.23
CA CYS A 44 21.05 0.65 -15.22
C CYS A 44 21.89 1.62 -16.06
N LYS A 45 23.20 1.35 -16.14
CA LYS A 45 24.13 2.11 -16.97
C LYS A 45 24.47 1.32 -18.23
N ASP A 46 24.58 2.01 -19.35
CA ASP A 46 25.09 1.42 -20.59
C ASP A 46 26.63 1.27 -20.56
N ASN A 47 27.19 0.75 -21.65
CA ASN A 47 28.64 0.56 -21.79
C ASN A 47 29.44 1.87 -21.78
N SER A 48 28.79 3.03 -21.96
CA SER A 48 29.41 4.36 -21.85
C SER A 48 29.41 4.90 -20.42
N GLY A 49 28.79 4.18 -19.48
CA GLY A 49 28.58 4.65 -18.11
C GLY A 49 27.41 5.63 -17.95
N SER A 50 26.65 5.88 -19.02
CA SER A 50 25.46 6.73 -19.01
C SER A 50 24.26 5.96 -18.48
N VAL A 51 23.39 6.62 -17.71
CA VAL A 51 22.15 5.99 -17.23
C VAL A 51 21.22 5.77 -18.43
N SER A 52 20.96 4.51 -18.76
CA SER A 52 20.03 4.12 -19.83
C SER A 52 18.63 3.88 -19.30
N GLU A 53 18.51 3.32 -18.10
CA GLU A 53 17.25 2.99 -17.47
C GLU A 53 17.31 3.25 -15.96
N ALA A 54 16.14 3.49 -15.37
CA ALA A 54 16.00 3.59 -13.93
C ALA A 54 14.72 2.84 -13.52
N VAL A 55 14.85 1.93 -12.57
CA VAL A 55 13.76 1.07 -12.11
C VAL A 55 13.49 1.37 -10.65
N PHE A 56 12.24 1.66 -10.34
CA PHE A 56 11.75 1.77 -8.98
C PHE A 56 10.71 0.68 -8.74
N THR A 57 10.92 -0.13 -7.71
CA THR A 57 10.04 -1.24 -7.38
C THR A 57 9.64 -1.19 -5.91
N CYS A 58 8.41 -1.59 -5.61
CA CYS A 58 7.97 -1.85 -4.25
C CYS A 58 7.33 -3.24 -4.20
N VAL A 59 7.66 -3.98 -3.16
CA VAL A 59 7.10 -5.28 -2.83
C VAL A 59 6.25 -5.12 -1.57
N TYR A 60 5.08 -5.73 -1.60
CA TYR A 60 4.13 -5.74 -0.50
C TYR A 60 4.09 -7.14 0.11
N ASN A 61 3.80 -7.25 1.41
CA ASN A 61 3.69 -8.56 2.06
C ASN A 61 2.54 -9.43 1.55
N LYS A 62 1.56 -8.82 0.88
CA LYS A 62 0.44 -9.51 0.23
C LYS A 62 0.11 -8.85 -1.10
N LYS A 63 -0.63 -9.59 -1.91
CA LYS A 63 -1.24 -9.10 -3.15
C LYS A 63 -2.71 -8.78 -2.90
N ALA A 64 -3.19 -7.66 -3.41
CA ALA A 64 -4.61 -7.33 -3.38
C ALA A 64 -5.43 -8.38 -4.17
N PRO A 65 -6.41 -9.06 -3.54
CA PRO A 65 -7.28 -10.01 -4.23
C PRO A 65 -8.18 -9.30 -5.24
N LYS A 66 -8.44 -9.92 -6.40
CA LYS A 66 -9.34 -9.33 -7.41
C LYS A 66 -10.79 -9.39 -6.92
N LYS A 67 -11.60 -8.41 -7.35
CA LYS A 67 -13.04 -8.29 -7.05
C LYS A 67 -13.36 -8.18 -5.54
N THR A 68 -12.43 -7.66 -4.75
CA THR A 68 -12.63 -7.36 -3.32
C THR A 68 -12.63 -5.86 -3.06
N ASP A 69 -13.21 -5.46 -1.94
CA ASP A 69 -13.15 -4.09 -1.47
C ASP A 69 -11.72 -3.82 -0.95
N LEU A 70 -11.10 -2.73 -1.42
CA LEU A 70 -9.76 -2.34 -1.00
C LEU A 70 -9.75 -1.91 0.45
N TYR A 71 -10.77 -1.15 0.87
CA TYR A 71 -10.95 -0.68 2.24
C TYR A 71 -12.43 -0.40 2.49
N GLN A 72 -12.84 -0.49 3.75
CA GLN A 72 -14.17 -0.08 4.17
C GLN A 72 -14.27 1.45 4.17
N LYS A 73 -15.35 2.00 3.60
CA LYS A 73 -15.62 3.44 3.67
C LYS A 73 -16.01 3.80 5.10
N GLY A 74 -15.28 4.73 5.70
CA GLY A 74 -15.59 5.29 7.02
C GLY A 74 -16.28 6.66 6.95
N ASP A 75 -16.48 7.23 8.12
CA ASP A 75 -17.02 8.57 8.42
C ASP A 75 -15.98 9.70 8.37
N LYS A 76 -14.78 9.42 7.80
CA LYS A 76 -13.63 10.34 7.61
C LYS A 76 -12.81 10.68 8.86
N THR A 77 -13.20 10.20 10.02
CA THR A 77 -12.42 10.32 11.28
C THR A 77 -11.41 9.19 11.45
N GLY A 78 -11.44 8.19 10.58
CA GLY A 78 -10.50 7.07 10.58
C GLY A 78 -10.80 6.09 11.71
N CYS A 79 -9.76 5.69 12.44
CA CYS A 79 -9.90 4.85 13.64
C CYS A 79 -10.08 5.68 14.93
N ALA A 80 -10.07 7.02 14.83
CA ALA A 80 -9.97 7.92 15.98
C ALA A 80 -11.31 8.24 16.67
N SER A 81 -12.45 7.96 16.03
CA SER A 81 -13.76 8.26 16.62
C SER A 81 -14.52 7.01 17.03
N GLY A 82 -14.93 6.95 18.31
CA GLY A 82 -16.16 6.30 18.79
C GLY A 82 -16.29 4.77 18.68
N ALA A 83 -15.76 4.13 17.65
CA ALA A 83 -15.63 2.68 17.55
C ALA A 83 -14.51 2.22 18.50
N LYS A 84 -14.67 1.05 19.13
CA LYS A 84 -13.55 0.48 19.86
C LYS A 84 -12.47 0.26 18.81
N VAL A 85 -11.24 0.71 19.07
CA VAL A 85 -10.09 0.52 18.15
C VAL A 85 -10.00 -0.95 17.69
N LYS A 86 -10.41 -1.90 18.54
CA LYS A 86 -10.50 -3.35 18.23
C LYS A 86 -11.47 -3.73 17.10
N ASP A 87 -12.51 -2.94 16.88
CA ASP A 87 -13.54 -3.19 15.86
C ASP A 87 -13.05 -2.78 14.45
N VAL A 88 -12.14 -1.80 14.40
CA VAL A 88 -11.56 -1.25 13.15
C VAL A 88 -10.17 -1.83 12.89
N CYS A 89 -9.30 -1.80 13.90
CA CYS A 89 -7.93 -2.30 13.87
C CYS A 89 -7.89 -3.74 14.39
N LYS A 90 -8.11 -4.68 13.45
CA LYS A 90 -8.25 -6.11 13.75
C LYS A 90 -6.95 -6.83 14.09
N LEU A 91 -5.81 -6.25 13.73
CA LEU A 91 -4.52 -6.87 13.98
C LEU A 91 -4.14 -6.74 15.47
N LYS A 92 -3.56 -7.80 16.02
CA LYS A 92 -3.10 -7.81 17.41
C LYS A 92 -2.05 -6.71 17.63
N ASP A 93 -2.12 -6.05 18.77
CA ASP A 93 -1.21 -4.97 19.20
C ASP A 93 -1.26 -3.69 18.33
N SER A 94 -2.19 -3.62 17.37
CA SER A 94 -2.41 -2.41 16.60
C SER A 94 -3.00 -1.28 17.44
N LYS A 95 -2.59 -0.05 17.13
CA LYS A 95 -3.08 1.19 17.75
C LYS A 95 -3.70 2.07 16.68
N CYS A 96 -4.52 3.02 17.11
CA CYS A 96 -5.03 4.03 16.20
C CYS A 96 -4.07 5.22 16.07
N GLY A 97 -3.62 5.51 14.85
CA GLY A 97 -2.80 6.67 14.48
C GLY A 97 -3.61 7.81 13.85
N GLY A 98 -4.89 7.94 14.18
CA GLY A 98 -5.80 8.89 13.54
C GLY A 98 -6.56 8.27 12.38
N LEU A 99 -5.96 8.32 11.19
CA LEU A 99 -6.56 7.79 9.95
C LEU A 99 -6.17 6.34 9.64
N LEU A 100 -5.12 5.82 10.27
CA LEU A 100 -4.55 4.50 10.00
C LEU A 100 -4.43 3.68 11.29
N CYS A 101 -4.57 2.37 11.15
CA CYS A 101 -4.18 1.42 12.18
C CYS A 101 -2.67 1.17 12.08
N GLU A 102 -1.95 1.41 13.17
CA GLU A 102 -0.51 1.30 13.25
C GLU A 102 -0.11 0.03 13.99
N LEU A 103 0.81 -0.73 13.41
CA LEU A 103 1.47 -1.83 14.09
C LEU A 103 2.78 -1.35 14.72
N PRO A 104 3.17 -1.88 15.89
CA PRO A 104 4.51 -1.67 16.40
C PRO A 104 5.53 -2.14 15.36
N ARG A 105 6.45 -1.25 14.95
CA ARG A 105 7.57 -1.67 14.10
C ARG A 105 8.48 -2.58 14.90
N ASP A 106 8.87 -3.71 14.32
CA ASP A 106 10.00 -4.48 14.84
C ASP A 106 11.29 -3.73 14.48
N PRO A 107 12.03 -3.18 15.47
CA PRO A 107 13.30 -2.49 15.20
C PRO A 107 14.38 -3.41 14.62
N LYS A 108 14.19 -4.73 14.65
CA LYS A 108 15.10 -5.73 14.08
C LYS A 108 14.67 -6.23 12.71
N ALA A 109 13.52 -5.79 12.17
CA ALA A 109 13.09 -6.20 10.85
C ALA A 109 14.20 -5.85 9.84
N PRO A 110 14.76 -6.84 9.12
CA PRO A 110 15.80 -6.56 8.15
C PRO A 110 15.23 -5.60 7.10
N TYR A 111 15.99 -4.55 6.78
CA TYR A 111 15.77 -3.82 5.54
C TYR A 111 15.89 -4.88 4.44
N LEU A 112 14.76 -5.26 3.83
CA LEU A 112 14.73 -6.18 2.70
C LEU A 112 15.43 -5.50 1.54
N PHE A 113 16.75 -5.61 1.50
CA PHE A 113 17.56 -5.34 0.33
C PHE A 113 17.29 -6.48 -0.65
N PHE A 114 16.36 -6.25 -1.56
CA PHE A 114 16.27 -7.04 -2.77
C PHE A 114 17.46 -6.62 -3.64
N VAL A 115 18.52 -7.45 -3.60
CA VAL A 115 19.69 -7.37 -4.50
C VAL A 115 19.31 -7.96 -5.86
#